data_AF-A0A543NMN8-F1
#
_entry.id   AF-A0A543NMN8-F1
#
_cell.length_a   1.000
_cell.length_b   1.000
_cell.length_c   1.000
_cell.angle_alpha   90.00
_cell.angle_beta   90.00
_cell.angle_gamma   90.00
#
_symmetry.space_group_name_H-M   'P 1'
#
loop_
_entity.id
_entity.type
_entity.pdbx_description
1 polymer ?
#
loop_
_entity_poly.entity_id
_entity_poly.type
_entity_poly.pdbx_seq_one_letter_code
_entity_poly.pdbx_strand_id
1 'polypeptide(L)'
;MGDSADQQTTQAPGGGADRPAPRHGRAALLQLARWFDDADAATAHDIFTAAFTTYGARHLGSLSGGSTAATTSWWNAPRAHTADSRATSALPVAPVQDHTHQRARLRDEAEASAHWRRSAAHEVRRALREPTGEDASVHLSGLASQVVMELLTAALGSEDATRGPVSAGDLELGIRLHAQRCPTASLTLRSSGGDLTLEGLRLRATTYAFHPAEFDSDTPAERNPPETPDTDLWPARQA
;
A
#
# COMPACT_ATOMS: atom_id res chain seq x y z
N MET A 1 53.10 -35.28 17.80
CA MET A 1 52.24 -35.54 16.63
C MET A 1 51.00 -36.26 17.15
N GLY A 2 49.87 -35.57 17.28
CA GLY A 2 48.66 -36.15 17.85
C GLY A 2 47.78 -35.09 18.51
N ASP A 3 46.75 -34.68 17.78
CA ASP A 3 45.63 -33.83 18.17
C ASP A 3 45.03 -34.17 19.54
N SER A 4 44.66 -33.13 20.29
CA SER A 4 43.49 -33.13 21.17
C SER A 4 43.07 -31.69 21.47
N ALA A 5 42.30 -31.16 20.51
CA ALA A 5 41.07 -30.41 20.70
C ALA A 5 40.95 -29.50 21.93
N ASP A 6 41.05 -28.20 21.64
CA ASP A 6 40.44 -27.11 22.39
C ASP A 6 38.98 -27.44 22.75
N GLN A 7 38.74 -27.69 24.04
CA GLN A 7 37.42 -27.60 24.65
C GLN A 7 37.48 -26.64 25.83
N GLN A 8 37.24 -25.36 25.55
CA GLN A 8 36.67 -24.44 26.52
C GLN A 8 35.35 -23.92 25.98
N THR A 9 34.29 -24.57 26.45
CA THR A 9 32.89 -24.26 26.28
C THR A 9 32.51 -23.01 27.10
N THR A 10 31.71 -22.15 26.47
CA THR A 10 30.68 -21.30 27.10
C THR A 10 31.14 -20.15 27.99
N GLN A 11 31.07 -18.93 27.45
CA GLN A 11 30.09 -17.94 27.91
C GLN A 11 30.05 -16.76 26.95
N ALA A 12 29.06 -16.72 26.07
CA ALA A 12 28.60 -15.45 25.53
C ALA A 12 27.90 -14.71 26.68
N PRO A 13 28.31 -13.48 27.05
CA PRO A 13 27.47 -12.67 27.90
C PRO A 13 26.23 -12.29 27.08
N GLY A 14 25.14 -13.01 27.33
CA GLY A 14 23.78 -12.54 27.12
C GLY A 14 23.57 -11.28 27.95
N GLY A 15 24.08 -10.17 27.44
CA GLY A 15 23.88 -8.82 27.96
C GLY A 15 22.71 -8.16 27.25
N GLY A 16 21.59 -8.87 27.11
CA GLY A 16 20.28 -8.27 26.82
C GLY A 16 19.77 -7.55 28.07
N ALA A 17 20.59 -6.68 28.65
CA ALA A 17 20.19 -5.78 29.71
C ALA A 17 19.32 -4.70 29.07
N ASP A 18 18.01 -4.95 29.10
CA ASP A 18 16.95 -3.99 29.34
C ASP A 18 17.44 -2.53 29.27
N ARG A 19 17.52 -2.00 28.05
CA ARG A 19 17.94 -0.62 27.85
C ARG A 19 16.71 0.23 28.18
N PRO A 20 16.71 1.00 29.29
CA PRO A 20 15.52 1.68 29.74
C PRO A 20 15.05 2.64 28.64
N ALA A 21 13.79 2.47 28.23
CA ALA A 21 13.09 3.41 27.36
C ALA A 21 13.30 4.85 27.88
N PRO A 22 13.43 5.85 27.00
CA PRO A 22 13.71 7.22 27.41
C PRO A 22 12.64 7.71 28.39
N ARG A 23 13.07 8.00 29.63
CA ARG A 23 12.23 8.30 30.81
C ARG A 23 11.66 9.71 30.79
N HIS A 24 11.30 10.24 29.62
CA HIS A 24 10.92 11.65 29.47
C HIS A 24 9.41 11.88 29.32
N GLY A 25 8.58 10.85 29.39
CA GLY A 25 7.12 11.03 29.46
C GLY A 25 6.64 11.25 30.89
N ARG A 26 6.60 10.17 31.68
CA ARG A 26 5.92 10.18 32.98
C ARG A 26 6.60 11.05 34.05
N ALA A 27 7.92 10.97 34.18
CA ALA A 27 8.64 11.72 35.22
C ALA A 27 8.55 13.24 34.98
N ALA A 28 8.69 13.67 33.72
CA ALA A 28 8.56 15.07 33.34
C ALA A 28 7.12 15.59 33.55
N LEU A 29 6.11 14.79 33.21
CA LEU A 29 4.71 15.16 33.44
C LEU A 29 4.35 15.25 34.94
N LEU A 30 4.91 14.36 35.78
CA LEU A 30 4.71 14.43 37.24
C LEU A 30 5.42 15.64 37.86
N GLN A 31 6.59 16.01 37.35
CA GLN A 31 7.28 17.22 37.76
C GLN A 31 6.50 18.48 37.36
N LEU A 32 5.94 18.50 36.15
CA LEU A 32 5.06 19.57 35.69
C LEU A 32 3.80 19.68 36.57
N ALA A 33 3.15 18.55 36.87
CA ALA A 33 1.97 18.51 37.73
C ALA A 33 2.26 19.08 39.13
N ARG A 34 3.42 18.75 39.71
CA ARG A 34 3.85 19.31 41.00
C ARG A 34 4.07 20.82 40.93
N TRP A 35 4.67 21.33 39.85
CA TRP A 35 4.82 22.77 39.66
C TRP A 35 3.49 23.50 39.50
N PHE A 36 2.48 22.87 38.92
CA PHE A 36 1.13 23.42 38.87
C PHE A 36 0.42 23.39 40.23
N ASP A 37 0.63 22.35 41.04
CA ASP A 37 0.05 22.21 42.37
C ASP A 37 0.56 23.28 43.35
N ASP A 38 1.84 23.66 43.23
CA ASP A 38 2.50 24.67 44.06
C ASP A 38 2.32 26.12 43.55
N ALA A 39 1.72 26.34 42.38
CA ALA A 39 1.68 27.65 41.70
C ALA A 39 0.37 28.41 41.94
N ASP A 40 0.48 29.74 42.07
CA ASP A 40 -0.68 30.63 41.96
C ASP A 40 -1.15 30.77 40.49
N ALA A 41 -2.31 31.39 40.27
CA ALA A 41 -2.93 31.46 38.95
C ALA A 41 -2.06 32.17 37.89
N ALA A 42 -1.27 33.17 38.29
CA ALA A 42 -0.37 33.88 37.39
C ALA A 42 0.84 33.00 37.03
N THR A 43 1.45 32.36 38.02
CA THR A 43 2.60 31.47 37.86
C THR A 43 2.23 30.21 37.06
N ALA A 44 1.05 29.66 37.31
CA ALA A 44 0.51 28.53 36.55
C ALA A 44 0.32 28.89 35.06
N HIS A 45 -0.15 30.10 34.77
CA HIS A 45 -0.25 30.59 33.38
C HIS A 45 1.12 30.70 32.72
N ASP A 46 2.13 31.20 33.44
CA ASP A 46 3.50 31.31 32.92
C ASP A 46 4.13 29.94 32.68
N ILE A 47 3.94 28.98 33.59
CA ILE A 47 4.38 27.58 33.42
C ILE A 47 3.71 26.94 32.20
N PHE A 48 2.40 27.13 32.05
CA PHE A 48 1.64 26.59 30.92
C PHE A 48 2.14 27.13 29.58
N THR A 49 2.32 28.45 29.49
CA THR A 49 2.73 29.11 28.24
C THR A 49 4.17 28.76 27.85
N ALA A 50 5.06 28.59 28.83
CA ALA A 50 6.44 28.14 28.61
C ALA A 50 6.51 26.66 28.18
N ALA A 51 5.74 25.78 28.82
CA ALA A 51 5.78 24.34 28.55
C ALA A 51 5.12 23.96 27.21
N PHE A 52 4.03 24.65 26.83
CA PHE A 52 3.22 24.31 25.66
C PHE A 52 3.35 25.32 24.51
N THR A 53 4.28 26.27 24.62
CA THR A 53 4.59 27.28 23.59
C THR A 53 3.35 27.94 22.98
N THR A 54 2.32 28.17 23.81
CA THR A 54 0.95 28.52 23.36
C THR A 54 0.89 29.92 22.73
N TYR A 55 1.96 30.72 22.86
CA TYR A 55 2.12 32.04 22.25
C TYR A 55 3.26 32.12 21.21
N GLY A 56 3.60 31.02 20.52
CA GLY A 56 4.59 31.05 19.43
C GLY A 56 4.33 32.12 18.36
N ALA A 57 3.07 32.53 18.18
CA ALA A 57 2.67 33.59 17.25
C ALA A 57 2.79 35.04 17.79
N ARG A 58 2.99 35.25 19.11
CA ARG A 58 3.21 36.62 19.63
C ARG A 58 4.59 37.18 19.29
N HIS A 59 5.51 36.33 18.82
CA HIS A 59 6.79 36.77 18.26
C HIS A 59 6.68 37.36 16.84
N LEU A 60 5.48 37.40 16.24
CA LEU A 60 5.20 38.14 15.00
C LEU A 60 4.60 39.54 15.26
N GLY A 61 4.30 39.89 16.52
CA GLY A 61 3.81 41.20 16.92
C GLY A 61 4.87 41.94 17.72
N SER A 62 5.59 42.86 17.07
CA SER A 62 6.55 43.76 17.72
C SER A 62 5.95 44.48 18.94
N LEU A 63 6.54 44.28 20.12
CA LEU A 63 6.42 45.18 21.29
C LEU A 63 7.48 46.30 21.27
N SER A 64 8.25 46.43 20.18
CA SER A 64 9.16 47.56 20.00
C SER A 64 8.38 48.79 19.54
N GLY A 65 8.50 49.89 20.28
CA GLY A 65 7.93 51.21 19.99
C GLY A 65 8.53 51.91 18.76
N GLY A 66 8.63 51.21 17.64
CA GLY A 66 8.95 51.75 16.33
C GLY A 66 7.92 51.25 15.32
N SER A 67 7.03 52.14 14.89
CA SER A 67 5.96 51.84 13.93
C SER A 67 6.55 51.49 12.56
N THR A 68 6.69 50.20 12.25
CA THR A 68 6.91 49.74 10.87
C THR A 68 5.63 49.92 10.07
N ALA A 69 5.74 50.55 8.89
CA ALA A 69 4.59 50.76 8.02
C ALA A 69 4.02 49.42 7.55
N ALA A 70 2.69 49.30 7.48
CA ALA A 70 2.00 48.07 7.07
C ALA A 70 2.35 47.62 5.63
N THR A 71 2.99 48.47 4.83
CA THR A 71 3.47 48.19 3.48
C THR A 71 4.86 47.56 3.43
N THR A 72 5.55 47.43 4.57
CA THR A 72 6.88 46.83 4.61
C THR A 72 6.78 45.31 4.50
N SER A 73 7.34 44.77 3.41
CA SER A 73 7.50 43.33 3.23
C SER A 73 8.28 42.73 4.41
N TRP A 74 7.80 41.61 4.94
CA TRP A 74 8.41 40.87 6.04
C TRP A 74 9.85 40.40 5.74
N TRP A 75 10.25 40.35 4.46
CA TRP A 75 11.63 40.05 4.05
C TRP A 75 12.61 41.20 4.34
N ASN A 76 12.12 42.44 4.31
CA ASN A 76 12.91 43.67 4.46
C ASN A 76 12.62 44.41 5.78
N ALA A 77 11.71 43.90 6.61
CA ALA A 77 11.42 44.47 7.92
C ALA A 77 12.58 44.20 8.90
N PRO A 78 12.85 45.13 9.84
CA PRO A 78 13.77 44.86 10.94
C PRO A 78 13.34 43.59 11.67
N ARG A 79 14.28 42.66 11.89
CA ARG A 79 14.02 41.44 12.67
C ARG A 79 13.51 41.84 14.04
N ALA A 80 12.36 41.28 14.44
CA ALA A 80 11.82 41.50 15.77
C ALA A 80 12.90 41.19 16.80
N HIS A 81 13.15 42.11 17.72
CA HIS A 81 14.06 41.89 18.82
C HIS A 81 13.41 40.83 19.71
N THR A 82 13.81 39.58 19.52
CA THR A 82 13.51 38.54 20.50
C THR A 82 14.27 38.98 21.73
N ALA A 83 13.58 39.50 22.75
CA ALA A 83 14.15 39.58 24.08
C ALA A 83 14.87 38.25 24.29
N ASP A 84 16.15 38.29 24.69
CA ASP A 84 16.95 37.11 24.99
C ASP A 84 16.14 36.28 26.00
N SER A 85 15.29 35.41 25.48
CA SER A 85 14.68 34.33 26.22
C SER A 85 15.91 33.53 26.55
N ARG A 86 16.44 33.79 27.74
CA ARG A 86 17.53 33.05 28.33
C ARG A 86 16.99 31.64 28.38
N ALA A 87 17.22 30.91 27.30
CA ALA A 87 16.95 29.50 27.15
C ALA A 87 17.98 28.83 28.05
N THR A 88 17.84 29.04 29.36
CA THR A 88 18.54 28.33 30.42
C THR A 88 17.90 26.96 30.49
N SER A 89 18.13 26.22 29.41
CA SER A 89 18.12 24.79 29.22
C SER A 89 17.92 24.63 27.72
N ALA A 90 18.99 24.83 26.95
CA ALA A 90 19.14 24.06 25.73
C ALA A 90 19.21 22.59 26.19
N LEU A 91 18.04 22.00 26.45
CA LEU A 91 17.91 20.55 26.59
C LEU A 91 18.66 19.97 25.39
N PRO A 92 19.61 19.04 25.61
CA PRO A 92 20.35 18.45 24.51
C PRO A 92 19.35 18.02 23.45
N VAL A 93 19.53 18.49 22.20
CA VAL A 93 18.75 17.99 21.07
C VAL A 93 18.81 16.48 21.17
N ALA A 94 17.66 15.85 21.45
CA ALA A 94 17.63 14.42 21.67
C ALA A 94 18.28 13.76 20.45
N PRO A 95 19.22 12.82 20.65
CA PRO A 95 19.88 12.18 19.52
C PRO A 95 18.79 11.59 18.62
N VAL A 96 18.86 11.92 17.32
CA VAL A 96 17.94 11.37 16.32
C VAL A 96 18.01 9.86 16.43
N GLN A 97 16.88 9.24 16.75
CA GLN A 97 16.82 7.80 16.92
C GLN A 97 17.14 7.15 15.56
N ASP A 98 18.09 6.22 15.58
CA ASP A 98 18.47 5.48 14.38
C ASP A 98 17.41 4.42 14.08
N HIS A 99 16.49 4.75 13.18
CA HIS A 99 15.42 3.87 12.72
C HIS A 99 15.82 3.03 11.49
N THR A 100 17.11 2.96 11.12
CA THR A 100 17.55 2.22 9.92
C THR A 100 17.12 0.76 9.95
N HIS A 101 17.33 0.06 11.07
CA HIS A 101 16.91 -1.34 11.24
C HIS A 101 15.38 -1.52 11.19
N GLN A 102 14.63 -0.61 11.82
CA GLN A 102 13.16 -0.66 11.78
C GLN A 102 12.64 -0.43 10.35
N ARG A 103 13.22 0.54 9.63
CA ARG A 103 12.87 0.82 8.23
C ARG A 103 13.24 -0.33 7.31
N ALA A 104 14.39 -0.97 7.51
CA ALA A 104 14.79 -2.15 6.76
C ALA A 104 13.78 -3.29 6.97
N ARG A 105 13.42 -3.60 8.23
CA ARG A 105 12.43 -4.64 8.53
C ARG A 105 11.08 -4.38 7.88
N LEU A 106 10.55 -3.15 7.99
CA LEU A 106 9.28 -2.78 7.37
C LEU A 106 9.32 -2.89 5.84
N ARG A 107 10.47 -2.55 5.23
CA ARG A 107 10.68 -2.70 3.80
C ARG A 107 10.69 -4.17 3.39
N ASP A 108 11.43 -5.01 4.11
CA ASP A 108 11.51 -6.45 3.83
C ASP A 108 10.13 -7.12 3.99
N GLU A 109 9.38 -6.77 5.03
CA GLU A 109 7.99 -7.23 5.24
C GLU A 109 7.08 -6.81 4.07
N ALA A 110 7.19 -5.55 3.61
CA ALA A 110 6.42 -5.06 2.48
C ALA A 110 6.79 -5.77 1.17
N GLU A 111 8.09 -5.94 0.89
CA GLU A 111 8.59 -6.64 -0.30
C GLU A 111 8.15 -8.10 -0.32
N ALA A 112 8.21 -8.80 0.83
CA ALA A 112 7.71 -10.15 0.97
C ALA A 112 6.19 -10.22 0.71
N SER A 113 5.40 -9.31 1.30
CA SER A 113 3.95 -9.28 1.09
C SER A 113 3.58 -9.05 -0.39
N ALA A 114 4.29 -8.14 -1.07
CA ALA A 114 4.10 -7.87 -2.49
C ALA A 114 4.55 -9.04 -3.37
N HIS A 115 5.59 -9.77 -2.98
CA HIS A 115 5.99 -10.99 -3.66
C HIS A 115 4.89 -12.06 -3.55
N TRP A 116 4.35 -12.30 -2.36
CA TRP A 116 3.31 -13.30 -2.16
C TRP A 116 2.01 -12.97 -2.91
N ARG A 117 1.58 -11.70 -2.93
CA ARG A 117 0.41 -11.29 -3.73
C ARG A 117 0.61 -11.51 -5.23
N ARG A 118 1.81 -11.19 -5.76
CA ARG A 118 2.15 -11.44 -7.19
C ARG A 118 2.17 -12.93 -7.52
N SER A 119 2.74 -13.76 -6.64
CA SER A 119 2.74 -15.23 -6.80
C SER A 119 1.33 -15.81 -6.77
N ALA A 120 0.47 -15.32 -5.87
CA ALA A 120 -0.94 -15.69 -5.82
C ALA A 120 -1.71 -15.31 -7.10
N ALA A 121 -1.52 -14.08 -7.61
CA ALA A 121 -2.11 -13.67 -8.88
C ALA A 121 -1.63 -14.54 -10.06
N HIS A 122 -0.34 -14.91 -10.07
CA HIS A 122 0.18 -15.83 -11.08
C HIS A 122 -0.47 -17.22 -11.02
N GLU A 123 -0.68 -17.75 -9.81
CA GLU A 123 -1.41 -19.00 -9.59
C GLU A 123 -2.84 -18.91 -10.14
N VAL A 124 -3.58 -17.84 -9.82
CA VAL A 124 -4.94 -17.62 -10.34
C VAL A 124 -4.96 -17.61 -11.87
N ARG A 125 -4.05 -16.88 -12.51
CA ARG A 125 -3.96 -16.87 -13.99
C ARG A 125 -3.68 -18.25 -14.57
N ARG A 126 -2.84 -19.05 -13.90
CA ARG A 126 -2.53 -20.41 -14.35
C ARG A 126 -3.75 -21.33 -14.21
N ALA A 127 -4.44 -21.23 -13.08
CA ALA A 127 -5.57 -22.09 -12.74
C ALA A 127 -6.83 -21.76 -13.56
N LEU A 128 -7.06 -20.48 -13.85
CA LEU A 128 -8.23 -19.98 -14.58
C LEU A 128 -7.88 -19.48 -15.99
N ARG A 129 -6.82 -20.01 -16.62
CA ARG A 129 -6.38 -19.57 -17.95
C ARG A 129 -7.47 -19.78 -19.01
N GLU A 130 -8.12 -20.92 -18.92
CA GLU A 130 -9.24 -21.33 -19.77
C GLU A 130 -10.56 -21.04 -19.05
N PRO A 131 -11.65 -20.75 -19.79
CA PRO A 131 -12.96 -20.63 -19.19
C PRO A 131 -13.31 -21.90 -18.42
N THR A 132 -13.80 -21.75 -17.19
CA THR A 132 -14.24 -22.89 -16.39
C THR A 132 -15.41 -23.61 -17.07
N GLY A 133 -15.40 -24.95 -17.03
CA GLY A 133 -16.44 -25.80 -17.60
C GLY A 133 -17.78 -25.73 -16.85
N GLU A 134 -18.70 -26.63 -17.18
CA GLU A 134 -20.03 -26.69 -16.55
C GLU A 134 -20.01 -27.25 -15.13
N ASP A 135 -19.08 -28.16 -14.82
CA ASP A 135 -18.85 -28.64 -13.45
C ASP A 135 -17.33 -28.67 -13.22
N ALA A 136 -16.81 -27.58 -12.64
CA ALA A 136 -15.37 -27.37 -12.50
C ALA A 136 -14.98 -27.29 -11.03
N SER A 137 -13.88 -27.99 -10.67
CA SER A 137 -13.28 -27.89 -9.33
C SER A 137 -11.83 -27.46 -9.46
N VAL A 138 -11.50 -26.30 -8.89
CA VAL A 138 -10.16 -25.70 -8.96
C VAL A 138 -9.58 -25.55 -7.56
N HIS A 139 -8.37 -26.07 -7.36
CA HIS A 139 -7.62 -25.89 -6.12
C HIS A 139 -6.76 -24.63 -6.18
N LEU A 140 -6.89 -23.76 -5.18
CA LEU A 140 -6.15 -22.53 -5.03
C LEU A 140 -5.53 -22.44 -3.64
N SER A 141 -4.34 -21.85 -3.54
CA SER A 141 -3.79 -21.42 -2.25
C SER A 141 -4.71 -20.39 -1.58
N GLY A 142 -4.60 -20.23 -0.25
CA GLY A 142 -5.42 -19.27 0.49
C GLY A 142 -5.27 -17.83 -0.02
N LEU A 143 -4.05 -17.42 -0.38
CA LEU A 143 -3.80 -16.09 -0.96
C LEU A 143 -4.37 -15.96 -2.38
N ALA A 144 -4.30 -17.01 -3.20
CA ALA A 144 -4.91 -17.01 -4.53
C ALA A 144 -6.45 -16.91 -4.45
N SER A 145 -7.07 -17.62 -3.51
CA SER A 145 -8.51 -17.50 -3.23
C SER A 145 -8.90 -16.07 -2.81
N GLN A 146 -8.09 -15.43 -1.97
CA GLN A 146 -8.32 -14.03 -1.58
C GLN A 146 -8.25 -13.07 -2.78
N VAL A 147 -7.28 -13.24 -3.68
CA VAL A 147 -7.18 -12.44 -4.92
C VAL A 147 -8.41 -12.65 -5.82
N VAL A 148 -8.88 -13.90 -5.97
CA VAL A 148 -10.10 -14.18 -6.75
C VAL A 148 -11.32 -13.50 -6.12
N MET A 149 -11.47 -13.57 -4.80
CA MET A 149 -12.58 -12.93 -4.09
C MET A 149 -12.58 -11.42 -4.23
N GLU A 150 -11.42 -10.78 -4.12
CA GLU A 150 -11.26 -9.33 -4.30
C GLU A 150 -11.66 -8.90 -5.72
N LEU A 151 -11.14 -9.60 -6.74
CA LEU A 151 -11.46 -9.30 -8.14
C LEU A 151 -12.91 -9.63 -8.50
N LEU A 152 -13.47 -10.72 -7.97
CA LEU A 152 -14.87 -11.09 -8.20
C LEU A 152 -15.80 -10.06 -7.58
N THR A 153 -15.50 -9.62 -6.35
CA THR A 153 -16.25 -8.55 -5.67
C THR A 153 -16.18 -7.25 -6.47
N ALA A 154 -15.00 -6.90 -7.00
CA ALA A 154 -14.83 -5.73 -7.85
C ALA A 154 -15.62 -5.85 -9.18
N ALA A 155 -15.59 -7.00 -9.83
CA ALA A 155 -16.26 -7.23 -11.11
C ALA A 155 -17.79 -7.19 -10.98
N LEU A 156 -18.33 -7.82 -9.93
CA LEU A 156 -19.76 -7.82 -9.63
C LEU A 156 -20.24 -6.46 -9.07
N GLY A 157 -19.33 -5.69 -8.48
CA GLY A 157 -19.61 -4.33 -7.98
C GLY A 157 -19.60 -3.26 -9.08
N SER A 158 -18.88 -3.48 -10.18
CA SER A 158 -18.78 -2.50 -11.27
C SER A 158 -19.96 -2.56 -12.24
N GLU A 159 -20.42 -3.76 -12.58
CA GLU A 159 -21.45 -3.98 -13.59
C GLU A 159 -22.34 -5.18 -13.25
N ASP A 160 -23.54 -5.21 -13.83
CA ASP A 160 -24.50 -6.29 -13.66
C ASP A 160 -24.16 -7.46 -14.60
N ALA A 161 -23.61 -8.54 -14.04
CA ALA A 161 -23.26 -9.77 -14.75
C ALA A 161 -24.44 -10.45 -15.46
N THR A 162 -25.69 -10.04 -15.17
CA THR A 162 -26.87 -10.55 -15.89
C THR A 162 -27.06 -9.92 -17.27
N ARG A 163 -26.44 -8.76 -17.54
CA ARG A 163 -26.56 -8.02 -18.81
C ARG A 163 -25.44 -8.33 -19.80
N GLY A 164 -24.32 -8.85 -19.33
CA GLY A 164 -23.14 -9.15 -20.15
C GLY A 164 -21.97 -9.66 -19.31
N PRO A 165 -20.86 -10.08 -19.95
CA PRO A 165 -19.64 -10.46 -19.25
C PRO A 165 -19.07 -9.25 -18.51
N VAL A 166 -18.72 -9.43 -17.23
CA VAL A 166 -18.13 -8.39 -16.38
C VAL A 166 -16.66 -8.70 -16.12
N SER A 167 -15.84 -7.67 -15.99
CA SER A 167 -14.41 -7.86 -15.73
C SER A 167 -13.86 -6.83 -14.75
N ALA A 168 -12.95 -7.29 -13.90
CA ALA A 168 -12.15 -6.43 -13.05
C ALA A 168 -10.68 -6.83 -13.14
N GLY A 169 -9.79 -5.84 -13.09
CA GLY A 169 -8.36 -6.09 -13.18
C GLY A 169 -7.59 -5.27 -12.17
N ASP A 170 -6.43 -5.81 -11.81
CA ASP A 170 -5.44 -5.16 -10.96
C ASP A 170 -4.15 -5.02 -11.80
N LEU A 171 -3.75 -3.76 -12.02
CA LEU A 171 -2.58 -3.41 -12.82
C LEU A 171 -1.28 -3.81 -12.11
N GLU A 172 -1.20 -3.66 -10.79
CA GLU A 172 -0.03 -4.01 -9.97
C GLU A 172 0.20 -5.52 -9.98
N LEU A 173 -0.88 -6.30 -9.96
CA LEU A 173 -0.84 -7.75 -10.05
C LEU A 173 -0.77 -8.28 -11.50
N GLY A 174 -1.00 -7.42 -12.50
CA GLY A 174 -0.96 -7.79 -13.91
C GLY A 174 -2.00 -8.85 -14.30
N ILE A 175 -3.17 -8.81 -13.66
CA ILE A 175 -4.26 -9.79 -13.82
C ILE A 175 -5.59 -9.10 -14.12
N ARG A 176 -6.42 -9.73 -14.94
CA ARG A 176 -7.83 -9.38 -15.12
C ARG A 176 -8.68 -10.64 -14.99
N LEU A 177 -9.70 -10.58 -14.15
CA LEU A 177 -10.72 -11.61 -14.00
C LEU A 177 -11.93 -11.23 -14.84
N HIS A 178 -12.42 -12.19 -15.61
CA HIS A 178 -13.66 -12.09 -16.37
C HIS A 178 -14.65 -13.09 -15.79
N ALA A 179 -15.87 -12.62 -15.52
CA ALA A 179 -16.98 -13.43 -15.06
C ALA A 179 -18.13 -13.32 -16.08
N GLN A 180 -18.60 -14.46 -16.54
CA GLN A 180 -19.70 -14.56 -17.49
C GLN A 180 -20.81 -15.41 -16.91
N ARG A 181 -22.05 -14.95 -17.06
CA ARG A 181 -23.22 -15.74 -16.68
C ARG A 181 -23.37 -16.94 -17.60
N CYS A 182 -23.43 -18.12 -17.00
CA CYS A 182 -23.74 -19.38 -17.66
C CYS A 182 -24.59 -20.22 -16.70
N PRO A 183 -25.93 -20.23 -16.85
CA PRO A 183 -26.84 -20.82 -15.86
C PRO A 183 -26.60 -22.31 -15.54
N THR A 184 -25.97 -23.05 -16.44
CA THR A 184 -25.63 -24.48 -16.26
C THR A 184 -24.28 -24.71 -15.59
N ALA A 185 -23.49 -23.66 -15.35
CA ALA A 185 -22.16 -23.80 -14.77
C ALA A 185 -22.20 -23.78 -13.24
N SER A 186 -21.53 -24.75 -12.62
CA SER A 186 -21.17 -24.77 -11.22
C SER A 186 -19.65 -24.85 -11.10
N LEU A 187 -19.05 -23.93 -10.35
CA LEU A 187 -17.61 -23.84 -10.14
C LEU A 187 -17.32 -23.90 -8.64
N THR A 188 -16.53 -24.89 -8.21
CA THR A 188 -16.04 -24.98 -6.83
C THR A 188 -14.57 -24.59 -6.75
N LEU A 189 -14.27 -23.50 -6.05
CA LEU A 189 -12.92 -23.07 -5.71
C LEU A 189 -12.56 -23.62 -4.33
N ARG A 190 -11.58 -24.52 -4.27
CA ARG A 190 -11.15 -25.17 -3.03
C ARG A 190 -9.88 -24.54 -2.51
N SER A 191 -9.87 -24.16 -1.24
CA SER A 191 -8.69 -23.57 -0.59
C SER A 191 -8.49 -24.13 0.82
N SER A 192 -7.31 -23.90 1.40
CA SER A 192 -7.05 -24.24 2.81
C SER A 192 -7.95 -23.48 3.80
N GLY A 193 -8.55 -22.36 3.38
CA GLY A 193 -9.45 -21.55 4.20
C GLY A 193 -10.93 -21.91 4.05
N GLY A 194 -11.26 -22.86 3.16
CA GLY A 194 -12.62 -23.26 2.84
C GLY A 194 -12.88 -23.33 1.33
N ASP A 195 -14.07 -23.82 1.01
CA ASP A 195 -14.54 -23.99 -0.36
C ASP A 195 -15.58 -22.90 -0.70
N LEU A 196 -15.48 -22.35 -1.91
CA LEU A 196 -16.45 -21.41 -2.47
C LEU A 196 -17.08 -22.03 -3.71
N THR A 197 -18.40 -22.18 -3.69
CA THR A 197 -19.18 -22.64 -4.84
C THR A 197 -19.87 -21.46 -5.52
N LEU A 198 -19.63 -21.31 -6.82
CA LEU A 198 -20.21 -20.28 -7.68
C LEU A 198 -21.16 -20.97 -8.65
N GLU A 199 -22.45 -20.67 -8.50
CA GLU A 199 -23.51 -21.19 -9.37
C GLU A 199 -23.86 -20.19 -10.46
N GLY A 200 -24.04 -20.67 -11.68
CA GLY A 200 -24.44 -19.86 -12.82
C GLY A 200 -23.33 -18.96 -13.40
N LEU A 201 -22.07 -19.18 -13.04
CA LEU A 201 -20.94 -18.33 -13.42
C LEU A 201 -19.76 -19.14 -13.97
N ARG A 202 -19.20 -18.67 -15.09
CA ARG A 202 -17.89 -19.10 -15.60
C ARG A 202 -16.86 -18.01 -15.36
N LEU A 203 -15.67 -18.44 -14.94
CA LEU A 203 -14.54 -17.55 -14.70
C LEU A 203 -13.42 -17.82 -15.69
N ARG A 204 -12.72 -16.75 -16.07
CA ARG A 204 -11.46 -16.79 -16.80
C ARG A 204 -10.55 -15.67 -16.31
N ALA A 205 -9.29 -15.96 -16.09
CA ALA A 205 -8.27 -14.99 -15.74
C ALA A 205 -7.30 -14.79 -16.92
N THR A 206 -7.04 -13.53 -17.24
CA THR A 206 -6.09 -13.12 -18.29
C THR A 206 -5.03 -12.19 -17.70
N THR A 207 -4.03 -11.84 -18.50
CA THR A 207 -3.16 -10.70 -18.18
C THR A 207 -3.96 -9.40 -18.22
N TYR A 208 -3.54 -8.40 -17.46
CA TYR A 208 -4.23 -7.11 -17.42
C TYR A 208 -4.34 -6.42 -18.80
N ALA A 209 -3.31 -6.58 -19.64
CA ALA A 209 -3.26 -6.02 -20.99
C ALA A 209 -4.22 -6.69 -21.98
N PHE A 210 -4.79 -7.84 -21.63
CA PHE A 210 -5.69 -8.58 -22.51
C PHE A 210 -7.12 -8.02 -22.38
N HIS A 211 -7.62 -7.41 -23.44
CA HIS A 211 -8.95 -6.81 -23.50
C HIS A 211 -9.97 -7.80 -24.10
N PRO A 212 -11.20 -7.91 -23.56
CA PRO A 212 -12.17 -8.97 -23.85
C PRO A 212 -12.81 -8.97 -25.26
N ALA A 213 -12.25 -8.28 -26.25
CA ALA A 213 -12.78 -8.33 -27.63
C ALA A 213 -12.77 -9.74 -28.26
N GLU A 214 -12.11 -10.72 -27.63
CA GLU A 214 -12.08 -12.13 -28.06
C GLU A 214 -13.20 -13.00 -27.45
N PHE A 215 -14.15 -12.46 -26.70
CA PHE A 215 -15.31 -13.26 -26.20
C PHE A 215 -16.32 -13.65 -27.29
N ASP A 216 -16.19 -13.11 -28.52
CA ASP A 216 -17.23 -13.20 -29.56
C ASP A 216 -16.86 -13.99 -30.83
N SER A 217 -15.67 -14.60 -30.93
CA SER A 217 -15.27 -15.35 -32.13
C SER A 217 -15.35 -16.87 -31.95
N ASP A 218 -16.45 -17.37 -31.38
CA ASP A 218 -16.90 -18.75 -31.61
C ASP A 218 -18.24 -18.76 -32.37
N THR A 219 -18.48 -17.72 -33.18
CA THR A 219 -19.30 -17.87 -34.37
C THR A 219 -18.46 -18.70 -35.34
N PRO A 220 -18.90 -19.88 -35.81
CA PRO A 220 -18.17 -20.60 -36.84
C PRO A 220 -18.07 -19.65 -38.02
N ALA A 221 -16.87 -19.13 -38.28
CA ALA A 221 -16.60 -18.34 -39.47
C ALA A 221 -17.00 -19.23 -40.64
N GLU A 222 -18.15 -18.92 -41.20
CA GLU A 222 -18.66 -19.47 -42.43
C GLU A 222 -17.50 -19.37 -43.40
N ARG A 223 -16.96 -20.54 -43.74
CA ARG A 223 -15.85 -20.72 -44.65
C ARG A 223 -16.27 -20.10 -45.97
N ASN A 224 -15.93 -18.83 -46.13
CA ASN A 224 -16.09 -18.14 -47.39
C ASN A 224 -15.22 -18.91 -48.40
N PRO A 225 -15.78 -19.55 -49.43
CA PRO A 225 -14.98 -20.25 -50.41
C PRO A 225 -14.04 -19.23 -51.09
N PRO A 226 -12.82 -19.63 -51.48
CA PRO A 226 -11.94 -18.73 -52.20
C PRO A 226 -12.62 -18.33 -53.51
N GLU A 227 -12.93 -17.04 -53.66
CA GLU A 227 -13.23 -16.44 -54.95
C GLU A 227 -12.13 -16.84 -55.94
N THR A 228 -12.52 -17.59 -56.96
CA THR A 228 -11.71 -17.84 -58.14
C THR A 228 -11.30 -16.49 -58.74
N PRO A 229 -10.02 -16.25 -59.04
CA PRO A 229 -9.64 -15.03 -59.73
C PRO A 229 -10.20 -15.06 -61.16
N ASP A 230 -11.17 -14.18 -61.39
CA ASP A 230 -11.75 -13.90 -62.69
C ASP A 230 -10.63 -13.42 -63.62
N THR A 231 -10.24 -14.31 -64.54
CA THR A 231 -9.17 -14.08 -65.50
C THR A 231 -9.79 -13.50 -66.75
N ASP A 232 -10.06 -12.20 -66.75
CA ASP A 232 -10.50 -11.50 -67.96
C ASP A 232 -9.62 -10.28 -68.26
N LEU A 233 -8.67 -10.56 -69.16
CA LEU A 233 -8.49 -9.85 -70.44
C LEU A 233 -8.46 -8.32 -70.40
N TRP A 234 -7.24 -7.76 -70.44
CA TRP A 234 -6.98 -6.45 -71.04
C TRP A 234 -6.06 -6.61 -72.27
N PRO A 235 -6.42 -6.11 -73.47
CA PRO A 235 -5.58 -6.23 -74.64
C PRO A 235 -4.52 -5.12 -74.68
N ALA A 236 -3.29 -5.51 -74.99
CA ALA A 236 -2.22 -4.59 -75.37
C ALA A 236 -2.57 -3.91 -76.71
N ARG A 237 -2.56 -2.57 -76.73
CA ARG A 237 -2.44 -1.79 -77.96
C ARG A 237 -1.03 -1.23 -78.08
N GLN A 238 -0.45 -1.51 -79.25
CA GLN A 238 0.82 -1.05 -79.77
C GLN A 238 0.89 0.48 -79.91
N ALA A 239 2.10 1.01 -79.73
CA ALA A 239 2.72 2.02 -80.59
C ALA A 239 4.24 1.81 -80.54
#